data_AF-A0A0L0W5X8-F1
#
_entry.id   AF-A0A0L0W5X8-F1
#
_cell.length_a   1.000
_cell.length_b   1.000
_cell.length_c   1.000
_cell.angle_alpha   90.00
_cell.angle_beta   90.00
_cell.angle_gamma   90.00
#
_symmetry.space_group_name_H-M   'P 1'
#
loop_
_entity.id
_entity.type
_entity.pdbx_description
1 polymer ?
#
loop_
_entity_poly.entity_id
_entity_poly.type
_entity_poly.pdbx_seq_one_letter_code
_entity_poly.pdbx_strand_id
1 'polypeptide(L)'
;SASVLIGIVIGYIICYPLGMLDLKAVADASWFSMPQIFKYGVKFDIGALISFLPAYLVTTIETVGVLIAVGEASEKPLSNKEVADGVLADGVGSFIAGFFGAGPNTSFSQNVGLIPLTKIASRYVVIVAGVILGILGIFPKLSTLIAIMPNPVLGGAGIVMFGIVAASGIKTLSRVKLTNRNLLIIAVSIGLGLGITVRPEYVANLPGILQ
;
A
#
# COMPACT_ATOMS: atom_id res chain seq x y z
N SER A 1 15.13 -3.59 1.18
CA SER A 1 13.74 -3.94 1.54
C SER A 1 13.60 -4.71 2.84
N ALA A 2 14.53 -5.60 3.24
CA ALA A 2 14.46 -6.26 4.54
C ALA A 2 14.61 -5.31 5.75
N SER A 3 15.16 -4.11 5.56
CA SER A 3 15.47 -3.15 6.63
C SER A 3 14.25 -2.73 7.46
N VAL A 4 13.06 -2.57 6.84
CA VAL A 4 11.83 -2.23 7.58
C VAL A 4 11.39 -3.41 8.45
N LEU A 5 11.40 -4.62 7.90
CA LEU A 5 11.06 -5.83 8.66
C LEU A 5 12.04 -6.07 9.81
N ILE A 6 13.35 -5.92 9.56
CA ILE A 6 14.39 -6.03 10.59
C ILE A 6 14.17 -4.95 11.66
N GLY A 7 13.85 -3.71 11.26
CA GLY A 7 13.53 -2.64 12.20
C GLY A 7 12.31 -2.96 13.07
N ILE A 8 11.26 -3.56 12.50
CA ILE A 8 10.10 -4.03 13.25
C ILE A 8 10.53 -5.13 14.25
N VAL A 9 11.31 -6.12 13.82
CA VAL A 9 11.79 -7.21 14.68
C VAL A 9 12.61 -6.67 15.85
N ILE A 10 13.57 -5.77 15.59
CA ILE A 10 14.37 -5.12 16.62
C ILE A 10 13.47 -4.30 17.56
N GLY A 11 12.48 -3.58 17.01
CA GLY A 11 11.49 -2.83 17.78
C GLY A 11 10.71 -3.73 18.75
N TYR A 12 10.28 -4.91 18.31
CA TYR A 12 9.62 -5.90 19.16
C TYR A 12 10.54 -6.40 20.27
N ILE A 13 11.80 -6.71 19.95
CA ILE A 13 12.79 -7.17 20.94
C ILE A 13 13.02 -6.12 22.02
N ILE A 14 13.04 -4.84 21.67
CA ILE A 14 13.20 -3.72 22.62
C ILE A 14 11.91 -3.50 23.43
N CYS A 15 10.74 -3.57 22.80
CA CYS A 15 9.45 -3.36 23.47
C CYS A 15 9.06 -4.50 24.42
N TYR A 16 9.57 -5.71 24.22
CA TYR A 16 9.28 -6.87 25.06
C TYR A 16 9.67 -6.68 26.54
N PRO A 17 10.93 -6.35 26.90
CA PRO A 17 11.29 -6.10 28.30
C PRO A 17 10.63 -4.85 28.90
N LEU A 18 10.12 -3.94 28.05
CA LEU A 18 9.38 -2.76 28.49
C LEU A 18 7.90 -3.05 28.82
N GLY A 19 7.45 -4.31 28.72
CA GLY A 19 6.07 -4.70 29.02
C GLY A 19 5.04 -4.18 28.01
N MET A 20 5.49 -3.73 26.83
CA MET A 20 4.64 -3.13 25.81
C MET A 20 4.05 -4.14 24.82
N LEU A 21 4.34 -5.43 24.99
CA LEU A 21 3.88 -6.53 24.14
C LEU A 21 3.09 -7.55 24.95
N ASP A 22 1.83 -7.76 24.59
CA ASP A 22 1.02 -8.85 25.11
C ASP A 22 1.11 -10.09 24.20
N LEU A 23 2.11 -10.94 24.46
CA LEU A 23 2.27 -12.19 23.71
C LEU A 23 1.22 -13.25 24.07
N LYS A 24 0.42 -13.05 25.13
CA LYS A 24 -0.64 -14.00 25.51
C LYS A 24 -1.72 -14.07 24.44
N ALA A 25 -2.09 -12.92 23.86
CA ALA A 25 -3.02 -12.86 22.73
C ALA A 25 -2.54 -13.72 21.53
N VAL A 26 -1.24 -13.75 21.28
CA VAL A 26 -0.64 -14.59 20.21
C VAL A 26 -0.65 -16.07 20.59
N ALA A 27 -0.44 -16.40 21.87
CA ALA A 27 -0.52 -17.77 22.37
C ALA A 27 -1.94 -18.34 22.24
N ASP A 28 -2.95 -17.55 22.63
CA ASP A 28 -4.37 -17.91 22.63
C ASP A 28 -4.99 -17.93 21.21
N ALA A 29 -4.37 -17.27 20.23
CA ALA A 29 -4.81 -17.30 18.85
C ALA A 29 -4.72 -18.73 18.26
N SER A 30 -5.76 -19.11 17.51
CA SER A 30 -5.81 -20.40 16.82
C SER A 30 -4.66 -20.53 15.82
N TRP A 31 -4.21 -21.77 15.62
CA TRP A 31 -3.16 -22.08 14.64
C TRP A 31 -3.65 -21.92 13.20
N PHE A 32 -4.92 -22.25 12.96
CA PHE A 32 -5.55 -22.16 11.64
C PHE A 32 -6.90 -21.44 11.75
N SER A 33 -7.17 -20.56 10.80
CA SER A 33 -8.50 -19.98 10.60
C SER A 33 -8.71 -19.71 9.12
N MET A 34 -9.85 -20.16 8.59
CA MET A 34 -10.20 -19.86 7.21
C MET A 34 -10.72 -18.43 7.11
N PRO A 35 -10.32 -17.63 6.10
CA PRO A 35 -10.88 -16.31 5.89
C PRO A 35 -12.38 -16.40 5.66
N GLN A 36 -13.14 -15.60 6.41
CA GLN A 36 -14.59 -15.56 6.32
C GLN A 36 -15.01 -14.64 5.17
N ILE A 37 -15.67 -15.22 4.17
CA ILE A 37 -16.26 -14.46 3.07
C ILE A 37 -17.44 -13.66 3.63
N PHE A 38 -17.51 -12.37 3.31
CA PHE A 38 -18.55 -11.43 3.76
C PHE A 38 -18.70 -11.32 5.28
N LYS A 39 -17.61 -11.45 6.04
CA LYS A 39 -17.62 -11.34 7.51
C LYS A 39 -18.37 -10.10 8.03
N TYR A 40 -18.23 -8.96 7.32
CA TYR A 40 -18.82 -7.68 7.68
C TYR A 40 -20.16 -7.37 6.99
N GLY A 41 -20.69 -8.32 6.21
CA GLY A 41 -21.88 -8.14 5.37
C GLY A 41 -21.60 -7.32 4.10
N VAL A 42 -22.63 -7.17 3.26
CA VAL A 42 -22.59 -6.36 2.04
C VAL A 42 -23.58 -5.21 2.19
N LYS A 43 -23.06 -3.98 2.27
CA LYS A 43 -23.86 -2.77 2.25
C LYS A 43 -23.34 -1.85 1.15
N PHE A 44 -24.21 -1.52 0.20
CA PHE A 44 -23.89 -0.52 -0.81
C PHE A 44 -24.26 0.86 -0.29
N ASP A 45 -23.25 1.71 -0.09
CA ASP A 45 -23.42 3.09 0.35
C ASP A 45 -22.83 4.02 -0.70
N ILE A 46 -23.68 4.86 -1.30
CA ILE A 46 -23.28 5.78 -2.38
C ILE A 46 -22.34 6.86 -1.85
N GLY A 47 -22.52 7.31 -0.60
CA GLY A 47 -21.63 8.28 0.02
C GLY A 47 -20.21 7.71 0.14
N ALA A 48 -20.09 6.51 0.72
CA ALA A 48 -18.82 5.82 0.83
C ALA A 48 -18.18 5.56 -0.55
N LEU A 49 -18.98 5.17 -1.56
CA LEU A 49 -18.48 4.99 -2.93
C LEU A 49 -17.85 6.26 -3.47
N ILE A 50 -18.54 7.41 -3.35
CA ILE A 50 -18.05 8.70 -3.83
C ILE A 50 -16.80 9.12 -3.06
N SER A 51 -16.74 8.90 -1.74
CA SER A 51 -15.57 9.24 -0.91
C SER A 51 -14.35 8.37 -1.24
N PHE A 52 -14.53 7.09 -1.58
CA PHE A 52 -13.44 6.19 -1.94
C PHE A 52 -12.98 6.33 -3.40
N LEU A 53 -13.82 6.88 -4.29
CA LEU A 53 -13.51 6.99 -5.72
C LEU A 53 -12.19 7.74 -6.00
N PRO A 54 -11.91 8.91 -5.38
CA PRO A 54 -10.65 9.62 -5.61
C PRO A 54 -9.44 8.83 -5.11
N ALA A 55 -9.54 8.17 -3.95
CA ALA A 55 -8.47 7.34 -3.42
C ALA A 55 -8.14 6.19 -4.39
N TYR A 56 -9.17 5.56 -4.95
CA TYR A 56 -9.00 4.47 -5.92
C TYR A 56 -8.44 4.94 -7.28
N LEU A 57 -8.78 6.16 -7.71
CA LEU A 57 -8.16 6.77 -8.89
C LEU A 57 -6.67 7.04 -8.67
N VAL A 58 -6.29 7.50 -7.48
CA VAL A 58 -4.89 7.71 -7.11
C VAL A 58 -4.12 6.38 -7.13
N THR A 59 -4.65 5.31 -6.55
CA THR A 59 -3.99 3.99 -6.58
C THR A 59 -3.90 3.43 -7.99
N THR A 60 -4.90 3.67 -8.84
CA THR A 60 -4.85 3.27 -10.26
C THR A 60 -3.71 3.97 -11.00
N ILE A 61 -3.54 5.29 -10.79
CA ILE A 61 -2.44 6.06 -11.37
C ILE A 61 -1.09 5.57 -10.84
N GLU A 62 -1.01 5.26 -9.55
CA GLU A 62 0.18 4.66 -8.92
C GLU A 62 0.53 3.33 -9.60
N THR A 63 -0.44 2.43 -9.79
CA THR A 63 -0.25 1.13 -10.46
C THR A 63 0.29 1.31 -11.87
N VAL A 64 -0.22 2.27 -12.66
CA VAL A 64 0.34 2.58 -13.99
C VAL A 64 1.82 2.96 -13.89
N GLY A 65 2.17 3.86 -12.97
CA GLY A 65 3.56 4.28 -12.76
C GLY A 65 4.47 3.13 -12.34
N VAL A 66 3.99 2.25 -11.46
CA VAL A 66 4.71 1.06 -11.00
C VAL A 66 4.93 0.08 -12.14
N LEU A 67 3.91 -0.20 -12.97
CA LEU A 67 4.03 -1.11 -14.12
C LEU A 67 5.08 -0.60 -15.11
N ILE A 68 5.05 0.69 -15.45
CA ILE A 68 6.07 1.31 -16.32
C ILE A 68 7.46 1.17 -15.70
N ALA A 69 7.60 1.45 -14.39
CA ALA A 69 8.87 1.35 -13.69
C ALA A 69 9.40 -0.09 -13.61
N VAL A 70 8.52 -1.09 -13.47
CA VAL A 70 8.87 -2.52 -13.57
C VAL A 70 9.33 -2.87 -14.98
N GLY A 71 8.63 -2.42 -16.02
CA GLY A 71 9.01 -2.64 -17.42
C GLY A 71 10.41 -2.10 -17.72
N GLU A 72 10.70 -0.87 -17.28
CA GLU A 72 12.04 -0.28 -17.38
C GLU A 72 13.09 -1.06 -16.58
N ALA A 73 12.80 -1.39 -15.32
CA ALA A 73 13.74 -2.09 -14.44
C ALA A 73 14.03 -3.54 -14.88
N SER A 74 13.10 -4.14 -15.63
CA SER A 74 13.23 -5.48 -16.20
C SER A 74 13.73 -5.48 -17.64
N GLU A 75 14.11 -4.31 -18.18
CA GLU A 75 14.56 -4.12 -19.57
C GLU A 75 13.54 -4.64 -20.61
N LYS A 76 12.25 -4.67 -20.24
CA LYS A 76 11.14 -5.09 -21.08
C LYS A 76 10.07 -3.97 -21.08
N PRO A 77 10.10 -3.04 -22.04
CA PRO A 77 9.07 -2.02 -22.13
C PRO A 77 7.69 -2.68 -22.32
N LEU A 78 6.72 -2.24 -21.51
CA LEU A 78 5.35 -2.75 -21.58
C LEU A 78 4.56 -1.97 -22.64
N SER A 79 3.73 -2.69 -23.39
CA SER A 79 2.74 -2.07 -24.27
C SER A 79 1.60 -1.42 -23.47
N ASN A 80 0.89 -0.46 -24.08
CA ASN A 80 -0.29 0.14 -23.47
C ASN A 80 -1.36 -0.90 -23.08
N LYS A 81 -1.44 -2.00 -23.84
CA LYS A 81 -2.34 -3.10 -23.54
C LYS A 81 -1.90 -3.87 -22.30
N GLU A 82 -0.62 -4.22 -22.18
CA GLU A 82 -0.08 -4.90 -20.98
C GLU A 82 -0.25 -4.03 -19.72
N VAL A 83 -0.10 -2.71 -19.84
CA VAL A 83 -0.37 -1.78 -18.73
C VAL A 83 -1.86 -1.79 -18.35
N ALA A 84 -2.76 -1.74 -19.33
CA ALA A 84 -4.20 -1.82 -19.10
C ALA A 84 -4.62 -3.15 -18.46
N ASP A 85 -4.05 -4.27 -18.92
CA ASP A 85 -4.26 -5.59 -18.35
C ASP A 85 -3.77 -5.67 -16.89
N GLY A 86 -2.64 -5.02 -16.58
CA GLY A 86 -2.12 -4.90 -15.22
C GLY A 86 -3.02 -4.08 -14.29
N VAL A 87 -3.55 -2.96 -14.78
CA VAL A 87 -4.54 -2.15 -14.04
C VAL A 87 -5.84 -2.93 -13.82
N LEU A 88 -6.28 -3.70 -14.82
CA LEU A 88 -7.46 -4.56 -14.68
C LEU A 88 -7.23 -5.65 -13.61
N ALA A 89 -6.04 -6.27 -13.60
CA ALA A 89 -5.69 -7.27 -12.59
C ALA A 89 -5.70 -6.68 -11.17
N ASP A 90 -5.22 -5.44 -10.99
CA ASP A 90 -5.30 -4.69 -9.74
C ASP A 90 -6.75 -4.42 -9.32
N GLY A 91 -7.59 -3.96 -10.26
CA GLY A 91 -9.03 -3.77 -10.06
C GLY A 91 -9.77 -5.04 -9.63
N VAL A 92 -9.55 -6.13 -10.35
CA VAL A 92 -10.14 -7.44 -10.04
C VAL A 92 -9.63 -7.96 -8.68
N GLY A 93 -8.34 -7.79 -8.40
CA GLY A 93 -7.74 -8.19 -7.12
C GLY A 93 -8.37 -7.46 -5.94
N SER A 94 -8.56 -6.14 -6.05
CA SER A 94 -9.21 -5.32 -5.04
C SER A 94 -10.69 -5.65 -4.86
N PHE A 95 -11.40 -5.94 -5.96
CA PHE A 95 -12.78 -6.41 -5.90
C PHE A 95 -12.88 -7.73 -5.13
N ILE A 96 -11.99 -8.68 -5.42
CA ILE A 96 -11.93 -9.96 -4.69
C ILE A 96 -11.57 -9.75 -3.22
N ALA A 97 -10.63 -8.86 -2.92
CA ALA A 97 -10.21 -8.54 -1.55
C ALA A 97 -11.37 -8.03 -0.69
N GLY A 98 -12.27 -7.23 -1.28
CA GLY A 98 -13.49 -6.75 -0.62
C GLY A 98 -14.38 -7.88 -0.09
N PHE A 99 -14.45 -9.02 -0.78
CA PHE A 99 -15.20 -10.19 -0.30
C PHE A 99 -14.65 -10.77 1.01
N PHE A 100 -13.35 -10.63 1.25
CA PHE A 100 -12.69 -11.10 2.47
C PHE A 100 -12.57 -10.01 3.54
N GLY A 101 -13.19 -8.84 3.32
CA GLY A 101 -13.11 -7.69 4.24
C GLY A 101 -11.75 -7.00 4.23
N ALA A 102 -10.93 -7.24 3.21
CA ALA A 102 -9.69 -6.49 2.98
C ALA A 102 -9.98 -5.21 2.20
N GLY A 103 -9.13 -4.19 2.39
CA GLY A 103 -9.19 -2.96 1.63
C GLY A 103 -8.68 -3.13 0.19
N PRO A 104 -8.78 -2.06 -0.63
CA PRO A 104 -8.19 -2.02 -1.97
C PRO A 104 -6.71 -2.42 -1.97
N ASN A 105 -6.32 -3.17 -2.99
CA ASN A 105 -4.95 -3.58 -3.26
C ASN A 105 -4.31 -2.55 -4.20
N THR A 106 -2.98 -2.52 -4.24
CA THR A 106 -2.23 -1.77 -5.26
C THR A 106 -0.88 -2.42 -5.52
N SER A 107 -0.24 -2.04 -6.63
CA SER A 107 1.11 -2.49 -6.97
C SER A 107 2.17 -1.94 -6.01
N PHE A 108 3.02 -2.80 -5.47
CA PHE A 108 3.98 -2.42 -4.43
C PHE A 108 5.30 -1.87 -5.01
N SER A 109 5.46 -0.55 -4.98
CA SER A 109 6.63 0.20 -5.50
C SER A 109 7.99 -0.29 -4.98
N GLN A 110 8.04 -0.82 -3.76
CA GLN A 110 9.28 -1.29 -3.12
C GLN A 110 9.87 -2.51 -3.84
N ASN A 111 9.04 -3.33 -4.49
CA ASN A 111 9.51 -4.50 -5.24
C ASN A 111 10.27 -4.07 -6.50
N VAL A 112 9.86 -2.97 -7.13
CA VAL A 112 10.53 -2.39 -8.30
C VAL A 112 11.97 -2.01 -7.99
N GLY A 113 12.20 -1.40 -6.81
CA GLY A 113 13.52 -0.99 -6.37
C GLY A 113 14.49 -2.17 -6.15
N LEU A 114 13.98 -3.39 -6.01
CA LEU A 114 14.81 -4.58 -5.81
C LEU A 114 15.35 -5.14 -7.12
N ILE A 115 14.63 -4.98 -8.24
CA ILE A 115 14.95 -5.61 -9.53
C ILE A 115 16.35 -5.22 -10.03
N PRO A 116 16.77 -3.94 -10.04
CA PRO A 116 18.11 -3.58 -10.49
C PRO A 116 19.24 -4.13 -9.59
N LEU A 117 18.94 -4.40 -8.32
CA LEU A 117 19.89 -4.91 -7.34
C LEU A 117 20.05 -6.43 -7.44
N THR A 118 18.94 -7.15 -7.57
CA THR A 118 18.93 -8.62 -7.64
C THR A 118 19.16 -9.12 -9.06
N LYS A 119 18.91 -8.29 -10.07
CA LYS A 119 18.85 -8.66 -11.49
C LYS A 119 17.83 -9.77 -11.77
N ILE A 120 16.80 -9.89 -10.92
CA ILE A 120 15.77 -10.92 -11.04
C ILE A 120 14.41 -10.24 -11.20
N ALA A 121 13.86 -10.30 -12.42
CA ALA A 121 12.51 -9.83 -12.76
C ALA A 121 11.54 -11.01 -13.05
N SER A 122 11.79 -12.18 -12.46
CA SER A 122 11.03 -13.39 -12.73
C SER A 122 9.62 -13.36 -12.12
N ARG A 123 8.60 -13.58 -12.95
CA ARG A 123 7.20 -13.72 -12.49
C ARG A 123 7.01 -14.86 -11.47
N TYR A 124 7.83 -15.90 -11.53
CA TYR A 124 7.73 -17.04 -10.62
C TYR A 124 8.06 -16.64 -9.17
N VAL A 125 8.97 -15.68 -8.98
CA VAL A 125 9.29 -15.17 -7.63
C VAL A 125 8.08 -14.50 -7.00
N VAL A 126 7.34 -13.71 -7.78
CA VAL A 126 6.12 -13.02 -7.32
C VAL A 126 5.00 -14.02 -7.04
N ILE A 127 4.82 -15.04 -7.89
CA ILE A 127 3.83 -16.11 -7.67
C ILE A 127 4.12 -16.86 -6.37
N VAL A 128 5.37 -17.28 -6.16
CA VAL A 128 5.78 -17.99 -4.94
C VAL A 128 5.58 -17.12 -3.71
N ALA A 129 5.95 -15.83 -3.78
CA ALA A 129 5.69 -14.88 -2.69
C ALA A 129 4.19 -14.74 -2.39
N GLY A 130 3.34 -14.66 -3.42
CA GLY A 130 1.89 -14.61 -3.26
C GLY A 130 1.31 -15.88 -2.62
N VAL A 131 1.80 -17.06 -3.01
CA VAL A 131 1.42 -18.34 -2.39
C VAL A 131 1.84 -18.38 -0.93
N ILE A 132 3.06 -17.96 -0.60
CA ILE A 132 3.54 -17.88 0.78
C ILE A 132 2.66 -16.95 1.60
N LEU A 133 2.34 -15.76 1.10
CA LEU A 133 1.46 -14.81 1.77
C LEU A 133 0.03 -15.35 1.94
N GLY A 134 -0.50 -16.05 0.93
CA GLY A 134 -1.80 -16.71 0.99
C GLY A 134 -1.84 -17.79 2.07
N ILE A 135 -0.80 -18.61 2.16
CA ILE A 135 -0.64 -19.62 3.22
C ILE A 135 -0.55 -18.94 4.58
N LEU A 136 0.29 -17.91 4.73
CA LEU A 136 0.46 -17.14 5.98
C LEU A 136 -0.84 -16.48 6.44
N GLY A 137 -1.72 -16.09 5.52
CA GLY A 137 -3.04 -15.54 5.84
C GLY A 137 -3.97 -16.52 6.56
N ILE A 138 -3.71 -17.83 6.48
CA ILE A 138 -4.48 -18.88 7.16
C ILE A 138 -4.01 -19.07 8.61
N PHE A 139 -2.91 -18.43 9.03
CA PHE A 139 -2.35 -18.52 10.38
C PHE A 139 -2.64 -17.25 11.19
N PRO A 140 -3.72 -17.22 11.99
CA PRO A 140 -4.08 -16.06 12.82
C PRO A 140 -2.96 -15.55 13.70
N LYS A 141 -2.09 -16.44 14.20
CA LYS A 141 -0.93 -16.06 15.00
C LYS A 141 -0.09 -14.95 14.37
N LEU A 142 0.11 -14.97 13.05
CA LEU A 142 0.84 -13.89 12.38
C LEU A 142 0.03 -12.59 12.37
N SER A 143 -1.27 -12.67 12.07
CA SER A 143 -2.14 -11.49 12.09
C SER A 143 -2.27 -10.89 13.49
N THR A 144 -2.34 -11.72 14.54
CA THR A 144 -2.36 -11.30 15.93
C THR A 144 -1.03 -10.68 16.34
N LEU A 145 0.10 -11.27 15.91
CA LEU A 145 1.42 -10.69 16.14
C LEU A 145 1.51 -9.27 15.57
N ILE A 146 1.00 -9.06 14.35
CA ILE A 146 0.97 -7.73 13.73
C ILE A 146 -0.01 -6.80 14.45
N ALA A 147 -1.16 -7.31 14.92
CA ALA A 147 -2.18 -6.51 15.59
C ALA A 147 -1.73 -6.00 16.98
N ILE A 148 -0.86 -6.73 17.68
CA ILE A 148 -0.29 -6.29 18.96
C ILE A 148 0.92 -5.34 18.80
N MET A 149 1.20 -4.86 17.59
CA MET A 149 2.35 -4.00 17.32
C MET A 149 2.34 -2.75 18.20
N PRO A 150 3.39 -2.51 19.00
CA PRO A 150 3.46 -1.33 19.84
C PRO A 150 3.48 -0.04 19.00
N ASN A 151 2.78 1.00 19.46
CA ASN A 151 2.71 2.30 18.78
C ASN A 151 4.07 2.88 18.37
N PRO A 152 5.15 2.82 19.19
CA PRO A 152 6.46 3.32 18.77
C PRO A 152 7.04 2.57 17.55
N VAL A 153 6.83 1.25 17.47
CA VAL A 153 7.29 0.43 16.35
C VAL A 153 6.46 0.72 15.11
N LEU A 154 5.14 0.81 15.27
CA LEU A 154 4.22 1.16 14.18
C LEU A 154 4.53 2.54 13.61
N GLY A 155 4.79 3.53 14.48
CA GLY A 155 5.17 4.88 14.08
C GLY A 155 6.50 4.93 13.34
N GLY A 156 7.53 4.24 13.86
CA GLY A 156 8.84 4.16 13.19
C GLY A 156 8.78 3.49 11.82
N ALA A 157 8.07 2.35 11.72
CA ALA A 157 7.82 1.68 10.45
C ALA A 157 7.01 2.57 9.50
N GLY A 158 5.98 3.25 10.00
CA GLY A 158 5.13 4.18 9.26
C GLY A 158 5.92 5.32 8.63
N ILE A 159 6.80 6.00 9.39
CA ILE A 159 7.64 7.08 8.88
C ILE A 159 8.50 6.61 7.70
N VAL A 160 9.11 5.43 7.81
CA VAL A 160 9.94 4.89 6.73
C VAL A 160 9.08 4.52 5.52
N MET A 161 7.93 3.87 5.72
CA MET A 161 7.05 3.49 4.61
C MET A 161 6.49 4.71 3.87
N PHE A 162 5.94 5.70 4.58
CA PHE A 162 5.43 6.92 3.97
C PHE A 162 6.55 7.76 3.34
N GLY A 163 7.73 7.79 3.96
CA GLY A 163 8.91 8.47 3.40
C GLY A 163 9.36 7.87 2.06
N ILE A 164 9.34 6.53 1.94
CA ILE A 164 9.65 5.84 0.68
C ILE A 164 8.60 6.16 -0.39
N VAL A 165 7.30 6.21 -0.02
CA VAL A 165 6.24 6.59 -0.96
C VAL A 165 6.47 8.01 -1.50
N ALA A 166 6.75 8.98 -0.61
CA ALA A 166 7.06 10.35 -1.01
C ALA A 166 8.29 10.42 -1.93
N ALA A 167 9.37 9.69 -1.60
CA ALA A 167 10.57 9.61 -2.42
C ALA A 167 10.33 8.97 -3.79
N SER A 168 9.46 7.95 -3.86
CA SER A 168 9.03 7.33 -5.12
C SER A 168 8.30 8.34 -6.02
N GLY A 169 7.41 9.16 -5.43
CA GLY A 169 6.77 10.27 -6.14
C GLY A 169 7.78 11.24 -6.76
N ILE A 170 8.79 11.66 -5.99
CA ILE A 170 9.87 12.53 -6.49
C ILE A 170 10.65 11.86 -7.64
N LYS A 171 10.95 10.56 -7.52
CA LYS A 171 11.64 9.79 -8.57
C LYS A 171 10.80 9.70 -9.86
N THR A 172 9.48 9.58 -9.76
CA THR A 172 8.61 9.61 -10.93
C THR A 172 8.61 11.00 -11.58
N LEU A 173 8.56 12.07 -10.77
CA LEU A 173 8.64 13.44 -11.25
C LEU A 173 9.98 13.79 -11.91
N SER A 174 11.09 13.15 -11.52
CA SER A 174 12.40 13.42 -12.15
C SER A 174 12.49 12.98 -13.61
N ARG A 175 11.53 12.18 -14.10
CA ARG A 175 11.46 11.73 -15.49
C ARG A 175 10.82 12.75 -16.43
N VAL A 176 10.13 13.77 -15.89
CA VAL A 176 9.48 14.81 -16.71
C VAL A 176 10.38 16.05 -16.83
N LYS A 177 10.34 16.72 -17.99
CA LYS A 177 11.04 18.01 -18.16
C LYS A 177 10.39 19.07 -17.27
N LEU A 178 11.17 19.69 -16.39
CA LEU A 178 10.71 20.76 -15.48
C LEU A 178 10.56 22.10 -16.21
N THR A 179 9.59 22.18 -17.12
CA THR A 179 9.18 23.43 -17.76
C THR A 179 8.36 24.29 -16.78
N ASN A 180 8.21 25.58 -17.05
CA ASN A 180 7.35 26.47 -16.24
C ASN A 180 5.93 25.92 -16.06
N ARG A 181 5.38 25.30 -17.12
CA ARG A 181 4.07 24.64 -17.07
C ARG A 181 4.08 23.44 -16.11
N ASN A 182 5.04 22.54 -16.23
CA ASN A 182 5.10 21.34 -15.40
C ASN A 182 5.40 21.69 -13.93
N LEU A 183 6.25 22.68 -13.67
CA LEU A 183 6.50 23.19 -12.32
C LEU A 183 5.24 23.79 -11.69
N LEU A 184 4.45 24.54 -12.46
CA LEU A 184 3.18 25.09 -11.97
C LEU A 184 2.19 23.97 -11.61
N ILE A 185 2.08 22.92 -12.45
CA ILE A 185 1.24 21.76 -12.16
C ILE A 185 1.68 21.09 -10.85
N ILE A 186 2.98 20.81 -10.70
CA ILE A 186 3.53 20.17 -9.49
C ILE A 186 3.25 21.04 -8.25
N ALA A 187 3.52 22.35 -8.33
CA ALA A 187 3.36 23.27 -7.20
C ALA A 187 1.90 23.36 -6.74
N VAL A 188 0.95 23.47 -7.66
CA VAL A 188 -0.48 23.53 -7.32
C VAL A 188 -0.97 22.20 -6.74
N SER A 189 -0.56 21.06 -7.32
CA SER A 189 -0.93 19.73 -6.80
C SER A 189 -0.41 19.50 -5.37
N ILE A 190 0.86 19.79 -5.10
CA ILE A 190 1.43 19.67 -3.75
C ILE A 190 0.80 20.67 -2.79
N GLY A 191 0.65 21.93 -3.22
CA GLY A 191 0.11 23.01 -2.40
C GLY A 191 -1.32 22.74 -1.95
N LEU A 192 -2.19 22.30 -2.86
CA LEU A 192 -3.57 21.94 -2.51
C LEU A 192 -3.63 20.67 -1.64
N GLY A 193 -2.86 19.63 -1.98
CA GLY A 193 -2.86 18.37 -1.22
C GLY A 193 -2.41 18.56 0.23
N LEU A 194 -1.30 19.27 0.44
CA LEU A 194 -0.81 19.60 1.78
C LEU A 194 -1.70 20.64 2.47
N GLY A 195 -2.19 21.63 1.73
CA GLY A 195 -3.03 22.71 2.27
C GLY A 195 -4.31 22.19 2.92
N ILE A 196 -5.04 21.29 2.25
CA ILE A 196 -6.26 20.66 2.79
C ILE A 196 -5.92 19.79 4.00
N THR A 197 -4.80 19.06 3.95
CA THR A 197 -4.36 18.18 5.05
C THR A 197 -4.02 18.95 6.32
N VAL A 198 -3.33 20.10 6.19
CA VAL A 198 -2.90 20.92 7.33
C VAL A 198 -4.03 21.83 7.84
N ARG A 199 -4.96 22.23 6.96
CA ARG A 199 -6.09 23.10 7.29
C ARG A 199 -7.41 22.50 6.76
N PRO A 200 -7.94 21.47 7.43
CA PRO A 200 -9.20 20.84 7.03
C PRO A 200 -10.40 21.79 7.10
N GLU A 201 -10.29 22.91 7.83
CA GLU A 201 -11.31 23.97 7.89
C GLU A 201 -11.65 24.55 6.50
N TYR A 202 -10.73 24.49 5.52
CA TYR A 202 -10.98 24.99 4.17
C TYR A 202 -12.01 24.16 3.39
N VAL A 203 -12.22 22.89 3.76
CA VAL A 203 -13.23 22.01 3.15
C VAL A 203 -14.51 21.90 3.98
N ALA A 204 -14.57 22.52 5.16
CA ALA A 204 -15.72 22.45 6.06
C ALA A 204 -17.02 23.06 5.51
N ASN A 205 -16.94 23.88 4.45
CA ASN A 205 -18.11 24.45 3.77
C ASN A 205 -18.51 23.67 2.51
N LEU A 206 -17.81 22.59 2.15
CA LEU A 206 -18.21 21.74 1.02
C LEU A 206 -19.46 20.92 1.38
N PRO A 207 -20.28 20.52 0.39
CA PRO A 207 -21.41 19.60 0.60
C PRO A 207 -20.93 18.33 1.33
N GLY A 208 -21.73 17.75 2.22
CA GLY A 208 -21.31 16.63 3.09
C GLY A 208 -20.85 15.34 2.37
N ILE A 209 -20.97 15.26 1.05
CA ILE A 209 -20.40 14.19 0.20
C ILE A 209 -18.94 14.44 -0.19
N LEU A 210 -18.46 15.69 -0.06
CA LEU A 210 -17.13 16.19 -0.41
C LEU A 210 -16.32 16.66 0.81
N GLN A 211 -16.91 16.62 2.01
CA GLN A 211 -16.20 16.77 3.29
C GLN A 211 -15.48 15.46 3.62
#